data_AF-A0A922IDX5-F1
#
_entry.id   AF-A0A922IDX5-F1
#
_cell.length_a   1.000
_cell.length_b   1.000
_cell.length_c   1.000
_cell.angle_alpha   90.00
_cell.angle_beta   90.00
_cell.angle_gamma   90.00
#
_symmetry.space_group_name_H-M   'P 1'
#
loop_
_entity.id
_entity.type
_entity.pdbx_description
1 polymer ?
#
loop_
_entity_poly.entity_id
_entity_poly.type
_entity_poly.pdbx_seq_one_letter_code
_entity_poly.pdbx_strand_id
1 'polypeptide(L)'
;MSTAKERAEKEMQQLIAKTRKSIVNELDSCIDWIDDEKKKAKKLLEQIEKIQRQWPGIDAKLFNDSRDCCDDLRQWIKRLDEHRKSVLNNDDRLVVNTLDELGRANEGFQRSLKKG
;
A
#
# COMPACT_ATOMS: atom_id res chain seq x y z
N MET A 1 -23.07 1.10 33.15
CA MET A 1 -21.72 0.82 32.61
C MET A 1 -21.72 0.88 31.07
N SER A 2 -22.21 1.96 30.45
CA SER A 2 -22.53 1.96 29.01
C SER A 2 -21.58 2.82 28.15
N THR A 3 -20.75 3.65 28.75
CA THR A 3 -19.91 4.63 28.03
C THR A 3 -18.70 4.04 27.32
N ALA A 4 -18.15 2.91 27.80
CA ALA A 4 -16.92 2.34 27.22
C ALA A 4 -17.21 1.54 25.94
N LYS A 5 -18.27 0.72 25.95
CA LYS A 5 -18.72 -0.01 24.76
C LYS A 5 -19.12 0.95 23.64
N GLU A 6 -19.93 1.95 23.95
CA GLU A 6 -20.42 2.91 22.97
C GLU A 6 -19.29 3.77 22.36
N ARG A 7 -18.23 4.04 23.14
CA ARG A 7 -16.99 4.65 22.62
C ARG A 7 -16.25 3.71 21.68
N ALA A 8 -16.09 2.43 22.04
CA ALA A 8 -15.44 1.45 21.19
C ALA A 8 -16.18 1.25 19.86
N GLU A 9 -17.51 1.24 19.88
CA GLU A 9 -18.35 1.15 18.68
C GLU A 9 -18.18 2.39 17.78
N LYS A 10 -18.18 3.60 18.36
CA LYS A 10 -17.90 4.84 17.62
C LYS A 10 -16.49 4.87 17.05
N GLU A 11 -15.50 4.43 17.82
CA GLU A 11 -14.10 4.36 17.38
C GLU A 11 -13.95 3.39 16.20
N MET A 12 -14.57 2.20 16.29
CA MET A 12 -14.58 1.22 15.20
C MET A 12 -15.25 1.79 13.94
N GLN A 13 -16.41 2.46 14.07
CA GLN A 13 -17.06 3.12 12.94
C GLN A 13 -16.18 4.20 12.29
N GLN A 14 -15.49 5.00 13.09
CA GLN A 14 -14.57 6.02 12.58
C GLN A 14 -13.38 5.40 11.85
N LEU A 15 -12.82 4.30 12.38
CA LEU A 15 -11.75 3.57 11.72
C LEU A 15 -12.19 2.97 10.39
N ILE A 16 -13.38 2.35 10.33
CA ILE A 16 -13.95 1.81 9.08
C ILE A 16 -14.14 2.93 8.05
N ALA A 17 -14.73 4.07 8.46
CA ALA A 17 -14.92 5.21 7.58
C ALA A 17 -13.59 5.79 7.08
N LYS A 18 -12.56 5.83 7.94
CA LYS A 18 -11.22 6.28 7.57
C LYS A 18 -10.57 5.32 6.57
N THR A 19 -10.66 4.02 6.80
CA THR A 19 -10.17 2.99 5.87
C THR A 19 -10.77 3.16 4.48
N ARG A 20 -12.09 3.29 4.39
CA ARG A 20 -12.79 3.45 3.10
C ARG A 20 -12.35 4.71 2.34
N LYS A 21 -11.92 5.76 3.04
CA LYS A 21 -11.36 6.98 2.44
C LYS A 21 -9.89 6.85 2.05
N SER A 22 -9.13 6.03 2.78
CA SER A 22 -7.70 5.78 2.52
C SER A 22 -7.48 4.83 1.34
N ILE A 23 -8.42 3.92 1.07
CA ILE A 23 -8.36 3.08 -0.13
C ILE A 23 -8.66 3.96 -1.34
N VAL A 24 -7.63 4.22 -2.14
CA VAL A 24 -7.71 5.04 -3.36
C VAL A 24 -7.69 4.16 -4.61
N ASN A 25 -8.29 4.63 -5.71
CA ASN A 25 -8.24 3.92 -6.99
C ASN A 25 -6.94 4.15 -7.76
N GLU A 26 -6.31 5.31 -7.57
CA GLU A 26 -5.08 5.70 -8.27
C GLU A 26 -3.87 5.49 -7.34
N LEU A 27 -2.87 4.78 -7.86
CA LEU A 27 -1.65 4.41 -7.13
C LEU A 27 -0.49 5.30 -7.59
N ASP A 28 0.19 5.95 -6.66
CA ASP A 28 1.40 6.70 -6.95
C ASP A 28 2.55 5.73 -7.28
N SER A 29 3.51 6.17 -8.10
CA SER A 29 4.70 5.38 -8.45
C SER A 29 5.85 5.59 -7.46
N CYS A 30 5.74 6.55 -6.54
CA CYS A 30 6.74 6.81 -5.51
C CYS A 30 6.80 5.67 -4.47
N ILE A 31 7.95 5.03 -4.32
CA ILE A 31 8.16 3.92 -3.37
C ILE A 31 7.90 4.35 -1.93
N ASP A 32 8.37 5.53 -1.52
CA ASP A 32 8.12 6.08 -0.18
C ASP A 32 6.62 6.29 0.07
N TRP A 33 5.88 6.74 -0.94
CA TRP A 33 4.42 6.86 -0.83
C TRP A 33 3.76 5.49 -0.65
N ILE A 34 4.17 4.48 -1.42
CA ILE A 34 3.63 3.12 -1.32
C ILE A 34 3.93 2.51 0.06
N ASP A 35 5.14 2.68 0.57
CA ASP A 35 5.54 2.16 1.88
C ASP A 35 4.82 2.90 3.03
N ASP A 36 4.62 4.22 2.94
CA ASP A 36 3.85 5.00 3.92
C ASP A 36 2.36 4.59 3.92
N GLU A 37 1.77 4.42 2.74
CA GLU A 37 0.37 4.01 2.60
C GLU A 37 0.14 2.59 3.11
N LYS A 38 1.08 1.68 2.86
CA LYS A 38 1.09 0.33 3.44
C LYS A 38 1.19 0.37 4.96
N LYS A 39 2.02 1.25 5.52
CA LYS A 39 2.18 1.40 6.98
C LYS A 39 0.89 1.93 7.62
N LYS A 40 0.22 2.90 7.00
CA LYS A 40 -1.10 3.40 7.42
C LYS A 40 -2.15 2.29 7.39
N ALA A 41 -2.24 1.54 6.30
CA ALA A 41 -3.21 0.45 6.16
C ALA A 41 -3.01 -0.63 7.23
N LYS A 42 -1.76 -1.05 7.48
CA LYS A 42 -1.44 -1.99 8.57
C LYS A 42 -1.84 -1.46 9.95
N LYS A 43 -1.59 -0.17 10.22
CA LYS A 43 -1.95 0.46 11.50
C LYS A 43 -3.46 0.56 11.69
N LEU A 44 -4.23 0.77 10.62
CA LEU A 44 -5.70 0.74 10.67
C LEU A 44 -6.21 -0.67 10.96
N LEU A 45 -5.65 -1.68 10.27
CA LEU A 45 -6.01 -3.08 10.47
C LEU A 45 -5.80 -3.51 11.93
N GLU A 46 -4.62 -3.23 12.50
CA GLU A 46 -4.30 -3.58 13.88
C GLU A 46 -5.24 -2.91 14.90
N GLN A 47 -5.62 -1.64 14.66
CA GLN A 47 -6.56 -0.94 15.53
C GLN A 47 -7.96 -1.58 15.49
N ILE A 48 -8.46 -1.92 14.30
CA ILE A 48 -9.77 -2.56 14.15
C ILE A 48 -9.75 -3.94 14.83
N GLU A 49 -8.74 -4.77 14.56
CA GLU A 49 -8.60 -6.10 15.18
C GLU A 49 -8.46 -6.02 16.71
N LYS A 50 -7.76 -5.01 17.22
CA LYS A 50 -7.64 -4.78 18.67
C LYS A 50 -8.99 -4.49 19.31
N ILE A 51 -9.82 -3.63 18.70
CA ILE A 51 -11.16 -3.32 19.21
C ILE A 51 -12.06 -4.57 19.13
N GLN A 52 -12.02 -5.32 18.03
CA GLN A 52 -12.75 -6.58 17.88
C GLN A 52 -12.42 -7.59 19.00
N ARG A 53 -11.13 -7.72 19.37
CA ARG A 53 -10.69 -8.61 20.45
C ARG A 53 -11.06 -8.09 21.84
N GLN A 54 -10.97 -6.78 22.07
CA GLN A 54 -11.27 -6.19 23.36
C GLN A 54 -12.77 -6.13 23.67
N TRP A 55 -13.61 -6.03 22.64
CA TRP A 55 -15.04 -5.82 22.80
C TRP A 55 -15.85 -6.85 22.00
N PRO A 56 -15.86 -8.14 22.40
CA PRO A 56 -16.65 -9.16 21.71
C PRO A 56 -18.17 -8.95 21.82
N GLY A 57 -18.64 -8.04 22.69
CA GLY A 57 -20.04 -7.69 22.87
C GLY A 57 -20.52 -6.50 22.02
N ILE A 58 -19.73 -6.03 21.06
CA ILE A 58 -20.18 -5.04 20.06
C ILE A 58 -21.28 -5.60 19.17
N ASP A 59 -22.09 -4.69 18.63
CA ASP A 59 -23.18 -5.05 17.72
C ASP A 59 -22.71 -5.97 16.57
N ALA A 60 -23.49 -7.01 16.27
CA ALA A 60 -23.12 -8.01 15.28
C ALA A 60 -22.99 -7.43 13.86
N LYS A 61 -23.79 -6.39 13.53
CA LYS A 61 -23.67 -5.70 12.24
C LYS A 61 -22.35 -4.95 12.16
N LEU A 62 -21.99 -4.23 13.22
CA LEU A 62 -20.71 -3.52 13.29
C LEU A 62 -19.51 -4.50 13.28
N PHE A 63 -19.66 -5.64 13.95
CA PHE A 63 -18.64 -6.70 13.93
C PHE A 63 -18.43 -7.23 12.50
N ASN A 64 -19.50 -7.54 11.76
CA ASN A 64 -19.39 -7.96 10.36
C ASN A 64 -18.78 -6.85 9.49
N ASP A 65 -19.27 -5.61 9.57
CA ASP A 65 -18.71 -4.47 8.83
C ASP A 65 -17.22 -4.29 9.10
N SER A 66 -16.78 -4.49 10.35
CA SER A 66 -15.37 -4.41 10.72
C SER A 66 -14.54 -5.58 10.17
N ARG A 67 -15.13 -6.79 10.02
CA ARG A 67 -14.46 -7.92 9.36
C ARG A 67 -14.30 -7.68 7.87
N ASP A 68 -15.34 -7.24 7.19
CA ASP A 68 -15.26 -6.86 5.77
C ASP A 68 -14.19 -5.77 5.56
N CYS A 69 -14.17 -4.76 6.44
CA CYS A 69 -13.16 -3.70 6.41
C CYS A 69 -11.73 -4.23 6.62
N CYS A 70 -11.53 -5.23 7.50
CA CYS A 70 -10.24 -5.89 7.67
C CYS A 70 -9.82 -6.66 6.41
N ASP A 71 -10.75 -7.34 5.73
CA ASP A 71 -10.48 -8.02 4.46
C ASP A 71 -10.12 -7.03 3.34
N ASP A 72 -10.84 -5.90 3.24
CA ASP A 72 -10.52 -4.82 2.31
C ASP A 72 -9.11 -4.26 2.54
N LEU A 73 -8.72 -4.04 3.80
CA LEU A 73 -7.37 -3.59 4.16
C LEU A 73 -6.29 -4.60 3.77
N ARG A 74 -6.54 -5.89 3.99
CA ARG A 74 -5.60 -6.96 3.63
C ARG A 74 -5.42 -7.03 2.10
N GLN A 75 -6.52 -6.90 1.36
CA GLN A 75 -6.47 -6.82 -0.11
C GLN A 75 -5.73 -5.57 -0.58
N TRP A 76 -5.98 -4.41 0.05
CA TRP A 76 -5.29 -3.16 -0.27
C TRP A 76 -3.78 -3.26 -0.03
N ILE A 77 -3.37 -3.80 1.12
CA ILE A 77 -1.95 -4.03 1.43
C ILE A 77 -1.30 -4.94 0.39
N LYS A 78 -1.99 -6.02 -0.02
CA LYS A 78 -1.49 -6.93 -1.06
C LYS A 78 -1.32 -6.19 -2.40
N ARG A 79 -2.30 -5.36 -2.78
CA ARG A 79 -2.27 -4.57 -4.02
C ARG A 79 -1.12 -3.56 -4.02
N LEU A 80 -0.84 -2.92 -2.87
CA LEU A 80 0.32 -2.05 -2.69
C LEU A 80 1.64 -2.83 -2.81
N ASP A 81 1.73 -4.05 -2.26
CA ASP A 81 2.91 -4.91 -2.41
C ASP A 81 3.16 -5.32 -3.88
N GLU A 82 2.11 -5.65 -4.61
CA GLU A 82 2.18 -5.98 -6.04
C GLU A 82 2.59 -4.76 -6.87
N HIS A 83 2.00 -3.59 -6.58
CA HIS A 83 2.36 -2.34 -7.22
C HIS A 83 3.82 -1.95 -6.97
N ARG A 84 4.28 -2.05 -5.71
CA ARG A 84 5.69 -1.80 -5.35
C ARG A 84 6.65 -2.67 -6.16
N LYS A 85 6.34 -3.96 -6.31
CA LYS A 85 7.14 -4.88 -7.15
C LYS A 85 7.13 -4.47 -8.62
N SER A 86 5.97 -4.06 -9.13
CA SER A 86 5.81 -3.59 -10.51
C SER A 86 6.64 -2.33 -10.80
N VAL A 87 6.63 -1.37 -9.87
CA VAL A 87 7.43 -0.14 -9.96
C VAL A 87 8.91 -0.47 -9.97
N LEU A 88 9.39 -1.28 -9.01
CA LEU A 88 10.81 -1.66 -8.93
C LEU A 88 11.29 -2.42 -10.17
N ASN A 89 10.46 -3.32 -10.73
CA ASN A 89 10.80 -4.04 -11.95
C ASN A 89 10.80 -3.16 -13.21
N ASN A 90 9.97 -2.11 -13.25
CA ASN A 90 10.00 -1.14 -14.35
C ASN A 90 11.25 -0.26 -14.29
N ASP A 91 11.64 0.17 -13.09
CA ASP A 91 12.84 0.97 -12.87
C ASP A 91 14.11 0.22 -13.31
N ASP A 92 14.23 -1.05 -12.90
CA ASP A 92 15.36 -1.92 -13.26
C ASP A 92 15.45 -2.13 -14.79
N ARG A 93 14.32 -2.31 -15.47
CA ARG A 93 14.27 -2.41 -16.94
C ARG A 93 14.68 -1.12 -17.65
N LEU A 94 14.32 0.05 -17.12
CA LEU A 94 14.69 1.32 -17.73
C LEU A 94 16.20 1.56 -17.62
N VAL A 95 16.80 1.27 -16.47
CA VAL A 95 18.25 1.39 -16.24
C VAL A 95 19.03 0.49 -17.21
N VAL A 96 18.61 -0.77 -17.38
CA VAL A 96 19.26 -1.71 -18.31
C VAL A 96 19.22 -1.21 -19.75
N ASN A 97 18.09 -0.66 -20.21
CA ASN A 97 17.98 -0.12 -21.57
C ASN A 97 18.89 1.11 -21.77
N THR A 98 18.98 2.00 -20.79
CA THR A 98 19.86 3.18 -20.89
C THR A 98 21.35 2.80 -20.89
N LEU A 99 21.76 1.82 -20.10
CA LEU A 99 23.14 1.33 -20.11
C LEU A 99 23.54 0.66 -21.43
N ASP A 100 22.64 -0.13 -22.04
CA ASP A 100 22.89 -0.76 -23.34
C ASP A 100 23.05 0.31 -24.45
N GLU A 101 22.22 1.35 -24.43
CA GLU A 101 22.30 2.45 -25.40
C GLU A 101 23.60 3.26 -25.26
N LEU A 102 24.01 3.58 -24.04
CA LEU A 102 25.28 4.26 -23.77
C LEU A 102 26.49 3.40 -24.17
N GLY A 103 26.42 2.08 -23.93
CA GLY A 103 27.46 1.13 -24.35
C GLY A 103 27.66 1.14 -25.87
N ARG A 104 26.57 1.02 -26.64
CA ARG A 104 26.62 1.07 -28.12
C ARG A 104 27.10 2.41 -28.65
N ALA A 105 26.67 3.52 -28.05
CA ALA A 105 27.10 4.86 -28.44
C ALA A 105 28.62 5.04 -28.23
N ASN A 106 29.16 4.54 -27.12
CA ASN A 106 30.58 4.59 -26.82
C ASN A 106 31.43 3.73 -27.77
N GLU A 107 30.96 2.54 -28.14
CA GLU A 107 31.65 1.69 -29.13
C GLU A 107 31.69 2.32 -30.53
N GLY A 108 30.61 2.97 -30.95
CA GLY A 108 30.54 3.73 -32.21
C GLY A 108 31.52 4.90 -32.24
N PHE A 109 31.65 5.64 -31.13
CA PHE A 109 32.60 6.74 -30.99
C PHE A 109 34.07 6.26 -31.02
N GLN A 110 34.42 5.21 -30.28
CA GLN A 110 35.79 4.67 -30.27
C GLN A 110 36.23 4.09 -31.62
N ARG A 111 35.31 3.47 -32.37
CA ARG A 111 35.58 2.98 -33.73
C ARG A 111 35.84 4.12 -34.72
N SER A 112 35.22 5.27 -34.51
CA SER A 112 35.39 6.46 -35.36
C SER A 112 36.74 7.14 -35.13
N LEU A 113 37.25 7.12 -33.90
CA LEU A 113 38.58 7.67 -33.55
C LEU A 113 39.76 6.83 -34.06
N LYS A 114 39.60 5.50 -34.24
CA LYS A 114 40.67 4.61 -34.75
C LYS A 114 40.84 4.62 -36.27
N LYS A 115 39.95 5.28 -37.02
CA LYS A 115 39.98 5.37 -38.49
C LYS A 115 40.38 6.75 -39.03
N GLY A 116 40.70 7.70 -38.14
CA GLY A 116 41.23 9.03 -38.48
C GLY A 116 42.75 9.06 -38.41
#